data_AF-A0A7X1Y897-F1
#
_entry.id   AF-A0A7X1Y897-F1
#
_cell.length_a   1.000
_cell.length_b   1.000
_cell.length_c   1.000
_cell.angle_alpha   90.00
_cell.angle_beta   90.00
_cell.angle_gamma   90.00
#
_symmetry.space_group_name_H-M   'P 1'
#
loop_
_entity.id
_entity.type
_entity.pdbx_description
1 polymer ?
#
loop_
_entity_poly.entity_id
_entity_poly.type
_entity_poly.pdbx_seq_one_letter_code
_entity_poly.pdbx_strand_id
1 'polypeptide(L)' 'MKREDQSNLRYLLSSRPLIVKRNGKHVCLHDAFSGEVLAGQARVELVQEPGCITRLRVEFDVDGNYVRLGGEV' A
#
# COMPACT_ATOMS: atom_id res chain seq x y z
N MET A 1 7.76 -31.76 8.92
CA MET A 1 8.46 -30.61 8.31
C MET A 1 7.40 -29.63 7.82
N LYS A 2 7.28 -28.44 8.43
CA LYS A 2 6.26 -27.45 8.02
C LYS A 2 6.72 -26.80 6.71
N ARG A 3 5.87 -26.80 5.68
CA ARG A 3 6.15 -26.09 4.41
C ARG A 3 6.11 -24.59 4.66
N GLU A 4 7.07 -23.86 4.12
CA GLU A 4 7.19 -22.39 4.26
C GLU A 4 5.91 -21.66 3.84
N ASP A 5 5.16 -22.20 2.86
CA ASP A 5 3.88 -21.65 2.39
C ASP A 5 2.77 -21.61 3.45
N GLN A 6 2.81 -22.48 4.47
CA GLN A 6 1.84 -22.45 5.57
C GLN A 6 2.13 -21.35 6.60
N SER A 7 3.31 -20.73 6.55
CA SER A 7 3.71 -19.63 7.43
C SER A 7 3.06 -18.29 7.02
N ASN A 8 2.68 -18.15 5.75
CA ASN A 8 2.13 -16.92 5.18
C ASN A 8 0.63 -16.71 5.44
N LEU A 9 -0.09 -17.73 5.91
CA LEU A 9 -1.51 -17.62 6.26
C LEU A 9 -1.72 -16.75 7.51
N ARG A 10 -0.79 -16.76 8.48
CA ARG A 10 -0.86 -15.86 9.64
C ARG A 10 -0.67 -14.40 9.24
N TYR A 11 0.22 -14.13 8.27
CA TYR A 11 0.40 -12.78 7.74
C TYR A 11 -0.91 -12.29 7.10
N LEU A 12 -1.53 -13.09 6.22
CA LEU A 12 -2.81 -12.78 5.57
C LEU A 12 -3.97 -12.53 6.56
N LEU A 13 -3.99 -13.24 7.70
CA LEU A 13 -4.99 -13.05 8.76
C LEU A 13 -4.68 -11.86 9.68
N SER A 14 -3.45 -11.34 9.67
CA SER A 14 -3.02 -10.16 10.44
C SER A 14 -2.93 -8.88 9.62
N SER A 15 -2.78 -9.00 8.30
CA SER A 15 -2.64 -7.88 7.37
C SER A 15 -4.02 -7.36 7.01
N ARG A 16 -4.31 -6.12 7.41
CA ARG A 16 -5.57 -5.45 7.04
C ARG A 16 -5.59 -5.27 5.52
N PRO A 17 -6.68 -5.66 4.83
CA PRO A 17 -6.76 -5.51 3.39
C PRO A 17 -6.63 -4.04 3.02
N LEU A 18 -5.96 -3.77 1.90
CA LEU A 18 -5.78 -2.42 1.37
C LEU A 18 -6.65 -2.26 0.13
N ILE A 19 -7.31 -1.10 0.01
CA ILE A 19 -8.12 -0.75 -1.16
C ILE A 19 -7.56 0.48 -1.85
N VAL A 20 -7.56 0.43 -3.18
CA VAL A 20 -7.19 1.56 -4.02
C VAL A 20 -8.44 2.36 -4.30
N LYS A 21 -8.45 3.64 -3.90
CA LYS A 21 -9.51 4.58 -4.29
C LYS A 21 -8.95 5.59 -5.27
N ARG A 22 -9.77 5.94 -6.26
CA ARG A 22 -9.42 6.90 -7.32
C ARG A 22 -10.47 7.99 -7.39
N ASN A 23 -10.02 9.25 -7.40
CA ASN A 23 -10.86 10.41 -7.68
C ASN A 23 -10.22 11.22 -8.83
N GLY A 24 -10.78 11.09 -10.02
CA GLY A 24 -10.21 11.68 -11.23
C GLY A 24 -8.82 11.12 -11.54
N LYS A 25 -7.78 11.98 -11.47
CA LYS A 25 -6.38 11.60 -11.64
C LYS A 25 -5.68 11.20 -10.33
N HIS A 26 -6.30 11.50 -9.18
CA HIS A 26 -5.71 11.22 -7.87
C HIS A 26 -6.03 9.78 -7.47
N VAL A 27 -5.02 9.06 -6.99
CA VAL A 27 -5.13 7.68 -6.51
C VAL A 27 -4.54 7.66 -5.12
N CYS A 28 -5.19 6.96 -4.18
CA CYS A 28 -4.70 6.79 -2.82
C CYS A 28 -4.90 5.33 -2.38
N LEU A 29 -4.02 4.86 -1.52
CA LEU A 29 -4.16 3.59 -0.81
C LEU A 29 -4.89 3.83 0.52
N HIS A 30 -5.88 3.00 0.81
CA HIS A 30 -6.70 3.07 2.01
C HIS A 30 -6.69 1.74 2.76
N ASP A 31 -6.90 1.81 4.07
CA ASP A 31 -7.29 0.65 4.86
C ASP A 31 -8.73 0.26 4.49
N ALA A 32 -8.96 -1.02 4.15
CA ALA A 32 -10.27 -1.49 3.71
C ALA A 32 -11.32 -1.51 4.84
N PHE A 33 -10.88 -1.62 6.09
CA PHE A 33 -11.75 -1.74 7.25
C PHE A 33 -12.20 -0.37 7.76
N SER A 34 -11.27 0.57 7.97
CA SER A 34 -11.63 1.95 8.38
C SER A 34 -12.07 2.83 7.21
N GLY A 35 -11.64 2.49 5.99
CA GLY A 35 -11.86 3.31 4.81
C GLY A 35 -10.97 4.56 4.74
N GLU A 36 -10.12 4.78 5.75
CA GLU A 36 -9.20 5.89 5.86
C GLU A 36 -8.01 5.75 4.91
N VAL A 37 -7.46 6.89 4.50
CA VAL A 37 -6.24 6.94 3.70
C VAL A 37 -5.06 6.51 4.58
N LEU A 38 -4.17 5.67 4.05
CA LEU A 38 -2.90 5.40 4.73
C LEU A 38 -2.04 6.67 4.73
N ALA A 39 -1.74 7.20 5.91
CA ALA A 39 -0.98 8.45 6.03
C ALA A 39 0.47 8.28 5.53
N GLY A 40 1.07 9.37 5.03
CA GLY A 40 2.50 9.41 4.65
C GLY A 40 2.83 8.91 3.25
N GLN A 41 1.82 8.71 2.39
CA GLN A 41 2.03 8.40 0.98
C GLN A 41 2.66 9.61 0.26
N ALA A 42 3.96 9.55 -0.01
CA ALA A 42 4.71 10.60 -0.70
C ALA A 42 4.35 10.66 -2.19
N ARG A 43 4.14 9.49 -2.82
CA ARG A 43 3.70 9.37 -4.22
C ARG A 43 2.80 8.16 -4.40
N VAL A 44 1.75 8.33 -5.21
CA VAL A 44 0.83 7.25 -5.57
C VAL A 44 0.52 7.33 -7.06
N GLU A 45 0.79 6.27 -7.80
CA GLU A 45 0.55 6.23 -9.24
C GLU A 45 0.10 4.85 -9.74
N LEU A 46 -0.76 4.86 -10.76
CA LEU A 46 -1.11 3.66 -11.53
C LEU A 46 -0.27 3.64 -12.80
N VAL A 47 0.60 2.64 -12.92
CA VAL A 47 1.44 2.41 -14.09
C VAL A 47 0.86 1.25 -14.89
N GLN A 48 0.48 1.52 -16.14
CA GLN A 48 -0.01 0.50 -17.06
C GLN A 48 0.90 0.44 -18.28
N GLU A 49 1.72 -0.61 -18.35
CA GLU A 49 2.51 -0.93 -19.53
C GLU A 49 1.61 -1.63 -20.58
N PRO A 50 1.80 -1.38 -21.89
CA PRO A 50 0.99 -2.04 -22.92
C PRO A 50 1.02 -3.56 -22.80
N GLY A 51 -0.16 -4.20 -22.80
CA GLY A 51 -0.29 -5.65 -22.67
C GLY A 51 -0.08 -6.20 -21.25
N CYS A 52 0.19 -5.36 -20.25
CA CYS A 52 0.39 -5.76 -18.86
C CYS A 52 -0.77 -5.35 -17.96
N ILE A 53 -0.89 -6.02 -16.82
CA ILE A 53 -1.77 -5.59 -15.73
C ILE A 53 -1.33 -4.23 -15.19
N THR A 54 -2.29 -3.39 -14.82
CA THR A 54 -2.00 -2.11 -14.16
C THR A 54 -1.38 -2.36 -12.78
N ARG A 55 -0.25 -1.72 -12.51
CA ARG A 55 0.45 -1.77 -11.23
C ARG A 55 0.18 -0.48 -10.45
N LEU A 56 -0.15 -0.60 -9.17
CA LEU A 56 -0.11 0.52 -8.25
C LEU A 56 1.31 0.63 -7.67
N ARG A 57 1.93 1.80 -7.80
CA ARG A 57 3.15 2.15 -7.07
C ARG A 57 2.82 3.16 -5.99
N VAL A 58 3.28 2.88 -4.79
CA VAL A 58 3.13 3.75 -3.63
C VAL A 58 4.51 3.95 -3.01
N GLU A 59 4.87 5.19 -2.78
CA GLU A 59 6.13 5.58 -2.16
C GLU A 59 5.82 6.19 -0.79
N PHE A 60 6.62 5.80 0.20
CA PHE A 60 6.58 6.33 1.56
C PHE A 60 7.99 6.76 1.93
N ASP A 61 8.10 7.92 2.56
CA ASP A 61 9.34 8.29 3.24
C ASP A 61 9.45 7.52 4.56
N VAL A 62 10.61 6.95 4.83
CA VAL A 62 10.87 6.17 6.05
C VAL A 62 12.18 6.59 6.69
N ASP A 63 12.26 6.50 8.02
CA ASP A 63 13.50 6.73 8.77
C ASP A 63 14.29 5.44 9.07
N GLY A 64 13.90 4.34 8.43
CA GLY A 64 14.41 2.99 8.68
C GLY A 64 13.48 2.11 9.52
N ASN A 65 12.57 2.67 10.32
CA ASN A 65 11.63 1.90 11.15
C ASN A 65 10.16 2.33 10.96
N TYR A 66 9.91 3.61 10.68
CA TYR A 66 8.57 4.18 10.61
C TYR A 66 8.38 5.03 9.35
N VAL A 67 7.14 5.07 8.87
CA VAL A 67 6.71 6.04 7.86
C VAL A 67 6.75 7.43 8.47
N ARG A 68 7.36 8.37 7.73
CA ARG A 68 7.39 9.77 8.08
C ARG A 68 6.31 10.50 7.31
N LEU A 69 5.52 11.29 8.05
CA LEU A 69 4.54 12.18 7.47
C LEU A 69 5.30 13.43 7.05
N GLY A 70 5.49 13.63 5.75
CA GLY A 70 6.23 14.79 5.24
C GLY A 70 5.60 16.11 5.71
N GLY A 71 6.41 16.96 6.35
CA GLY A 71 6.02 18.28 6.82
C GLY A 71 6.57 18.63 8.20
N GLU A 72 7.90 18.74 8.32
CA GLU A 72 8.67 19.63 9.23
C GLU A 72 10.10 19.07 9.35
N VAL A 73 11.05 19.75 8.71
CA VAL A 73 12.46 19.75 9.09
C VAL A 73 12.65 20.96 9.98
#